data_AF-A0A6G7VA41-F1
#
_entry.id   AF-A0A6G7VA41-F1
#
_cell.length_a   1.000
_cell.length_b   1.000
_cell.length_c   1.000
_cell.angle_alpha   90.00
_cell.angle_beta   90.00
_cell.angle_gamma   90.00
#
_symmetry.space_group_name_H-M   'P 1'
#
loop_
_entity.id
_entity.type
_entity.pdbx_description
1 polymer ?
#
loop_
_entity_poly.entity_id
_entity_poly.type
_entity_poly.pdbx_seq_one_letter_code
_entity_poly.pdbx_strand_id
1 'polypeptide(L)'
;MSESQIRSVSRAALASLLIGLAGCAGPGPRDDDIPPEIARIPDAVPKVEPLARSGNTPFYTFNGRRYVRLATARGYVEQGLASWYGEPFHGRLTSSGEPYDRYGMTAAHRTLPLPSYVRVTNLDNGRRVIVRVNDRGPFIEDRLIDLSYAAAVKLGIKTNGKARVKVEGIEPKRCLWPFDWFCP
;
A
#
# COMPACT_ATOMS: atom_id res chain seq x y z
N MET A 1 38.13 61.50 -40.42
CA MET A 1 37.30 61.08 -39.27
C MET A 1 35.86 61.43 -39.58
N SER A 2 34.87 60.55 -39.71
CA SER A 2 34.81 59.09 -39.84
C SER A 2 33.34 58.76 -40.14
N GLU A 3 33.15 58.01 -41.21
CA GLU A 3 32.11 56.99 -41.46
C GLU A 3 30.92 56.78 -40.50
N SER A 4 29.77 56.57 -41.16
CA SER A 4 28.79 55.49 -40.92
C SER A 4 27.70 55.67 -39.86
N GLN A 5 26.44 55.75 -40.32
CA GLN A 5 25.25 55.09 -39.74
C GLN A 5 24.23 54.87 -40.88
N ILE A 6 24.19 53.69 -41.55
CA ILE A 6 23.33 52.51 -41.27
C ILE A 6 21.88 52.70 -41.78
N ARG A 7 21.55 52.27 -43.01
CA ARG A 7 20.93 50.97 -43.41
C ARG A 7 19.61 50.67 -42.67
N SER A 8 18.46 50.97 -43.28
CA SER A 8 17.58 50.04 -44.02
C SER A 8 17.09 48.82 -43.22
N VAL A 9 15.76 48.80 -43.03
CA VAL A 9 14.84 47.67 -43.13
C VAL A 9 15.26 46.34 -42.49
N SER A 10 14.51 45.90 -41.48
CA SER A 10 13.92 44.55 -41.42
C SER A 10 12.98 44.40 -40.22
N ARG A 11 11.67 44.32 -40.48
CA ARG A 11 10.70 43.75 -39.55
C ARG A 11 10.82 42.23 -39.64
N ALA A 12 11.56 41.61 -38.74
CA ALA A 12 11.55 40.16 -38.58
C ALA A 12 10.33 39.80 -37.69
N ALA A 13 9.33 39.16 -38.28
CA ALA A 13 8.23 38.55 -37.54
C ALA A 13 8.74 37.28 -36.85
N LEU A 14 8.67 37.25 -35.52
CA LEU A 14 8.86 36.02 -34.75
C LEU A 14 7.64 35.11 -34.95
N ALA A 15 7.82 34.00 -35.66
CA ALA A 15 6.89 32.88 -35.62
C ALA A 15 7.33 31.92 -34.50
N SER A 16 6.65 31.98 -33.36
CA SER A 16 6.84 31.05 -32.24
C SER A 16 6.23 29.69 -32.59
N LEU A 17 7.08 28.73 -32.96
CA LEU A 17 6.68 27.33 -33.13
C LEU A 17 6.71 26.63 -31.77
N LEU A 18 5.57 26.59 -31.08
CA LEU A 18 5.39 25.78 -29.88
C LEU A 18 5.13 24.33 -30.28
N ILE A 19 6.19 23.51 -30.28
CA ILE A 19 6.10 22.06 -30.43
C ILE A 19 5.51 21.49 -29.14
N GLY A 20 4.22 21.17 -29.18
CA GLY A 20 3.54 20.44 -28.11
C GLY A 20 4.05 19.00 -28.04
N LEU A 21 4.83 18.68 -27.01
CA LEU A 21 5.12 17.29 -26.65
C LEU A 21 3.86 16.68 -26.02
N ALA A 22 3.04 16.05 -26.85
CA ALA A 22 2.00 15.14 -26.39
C ALA A 22 2.67 13.91 -25.77
N GLY A 23 2.79 13.91 -24.44
CA GLY A 23 3.21 12.72 -23.69
C GLY A 23 2.14 11.65 -23.81
N CYS A 24 2.38 10.62 -24.62
CA CYS A 24 1.55 9.43 -24.67
C CYS A 24 1.71 8.63 -23.37
N ALA A 25 0.91 8.93 -22.36
CA ALA A 25 0.67 8.01 -21.25
C ALA A 25 -0.20 6.86 -21.81
N GLY A 26 0.44 5.77 -22.22
CA GLY A 26 -0.26 4.55 -22.59
C GLY A 26 -1.11 4.03 -21.43
N PRO A 27 -2.27 3.39 -21.69
CA PRO A 27 -3.09 2.80 -20.64
C PRO A 27 -2.27 1.78 -19.85
N GLY A 28 -2.33 1.87 -18.52
CA GLY A 28 -1.66 0.91 -17.63
C GLY A 28 -2.14 -0.52 -17.88
N PRO A 29 -1.35 -1.54 -17.48
CA PRO A 29 -1.66 -2.94 -17.72
C PRO A 29 -3.05 -3.30 -17.17
N ARG A 30 -3.86 -3.94 -18.00
CA ARG A 30 -5.27 -4.29 -17.71
C ARG A 30 -5.32 -5.43 -16.68
N ASP A 31 -6.50 -5.72 -16.15
CA ASP A 31 -6.69 -6.85 -15.21
C ASP A 31 -6.33 -8.20 -15.86
N ASP A 32 -6.41 -8.29 -17.19
CA ASP A 32 -6.07 -9.49 -17.98
C ASP A 32 -4.56 -9.83 -17.97
N ASP A 33 -3.70 -8.88 -17.58
CA ASP A 33 -2.24 -9.07 -17.51
C ASP A 33 -1.78 -9.69 -16.18
N ILE A 34 -2.71 -10.05 -15.28
CA ILE A 34 -2.39 -10.61 -13.96
C ILE A 34 -2.19 -12.13 -14.10
N PRO A 35 -1.01 -12.68 -13.75
CA PRO A 35 -0.80 -14.12 -13.76
C PRO A 35 -1.85 -14.85 -12.90
N PRO A 36 -2.55 -15.88 -13.43
CA PRO A 36 -3.62 -16.59 -12.71
C PRO A 36 -3.17 -17.18 -11.37
N GLU A 37 -1.88 -17.46 -11.23
CA GLU A 37 -1.26 -17.97 -10.00
C GLU A 37 -1.46 -17.01 -8.82
N ILE A 38 -1.40 -15.69 -9.05
CA ILE A 38 -1.54 -14.70 -7.99
C ILE A 38 -2.94 -14.75 -7.38
N ALA A 39 -3.96 -14.98 -8.21
CA ALA A 39 -5.33 -15.12 -7.74
C ALA A 39 -5.53 -16.36 -6.84
N ARG A 40 -4.66 -17.38 -6.97
CA ARG A 40 -4.71 -18.63 -6.20
C ARG A 40 -3.92 -18.60 -4.91
N ILE A 41 -3.10 -17.57 -4.67
CA ILE A 41 -2.37 -17.41 -3.41
C ILE A 41 -3.39 -17.40 -2.25
N PRO A 42 -3.26 -18.26 -1.24
CA PRO A 42 -4.20 -18.30 -0.14
C PRO A 42 -4.10 -17.02 0.70
N ASP A 43 -5.21 -16.64 1.33
CA ASP A 43 -5.23 -15.55 2.30
C ASP A 43 -4.30 -15.84 3.49
N ALA A 44 -3.87 -14.79 4.20
CA ALA A 44 -3.12 -14.98 5.44
C ALA A 44 -3.97 -15.72 6.47
N VAL A 45 -3.42 -16.78 7.06
CA VAL A 45 -4.10 -17.56 8.12
C VAL A 45 -3.84 -16.89 9.47
N PRO A 46 -4.87 -16.37 10.17
CA PRO A 46 -4.70 -15.78 11.49
C PRO A 46 -4.22 -16.81 12.50
N LYS A 47 -3.12 -16.52 13.19
CA LYS A 47 -2.56 -17.34 14.26
C LYS A 47 -2.02 -16.45 15.38
N VAL A 48 -1.92 -17.01 16.58
CA VAL A 48 -1.34 -16.31 17.72
C VAL A 48 0.18 -16.26 17.51
N GLU A 49 0.72 -15.04 17.40
CA GLU A 49 2.16 -14.80 17.25
C GLU A 49 2.63 -13.81 18.33
N PRO A 50 3.88 -13.93 18.82
CA PRO A 50 4.47 -12.88 19.62
C PRO A 50 4.59 -11.59 18.79
N LEU A 51 4.57 -10.44 19.47
CA LEU A 51 4.85 -9.16 18.82
C LEU A 51 6.24 -9.19 18.19
N ALA A 52 6.35 -8.63 16.99
CA ALA A 52 7.61 -8.45 16.28
C ALA A 52 8.61 -7.65 17.14
N ARG A 53 9.89 -8.01 17.05
CA ARG A 53 10.97 -7.40 17.83
C ARG A 53 11.14 -5.91 17.54
N SER A 54 10.81 -5.48 16.32
CA SER A 54 10.87 -4.09 15.87
C SER A 54 9.49 -3.57 15.47
N GLY A 55 9.38 -2.26 15.30
CA GLY A 55 8.15 -1.61 14.83
C GLY A 55 7.03 -1.50 15.86
N ASN A 56 7.20 -2.00 17.09
CA ASN A 56 6.18 -2.00 18.15
C ASN A 56 6.42 -0.98 19.29
N THR A 57 7.16 0.11 19.03
CA THR A 57 7.26 1.19 20.01
C THR A 57 5.86 1.71 20.40
N PRO A 58 5.63 2.13 21.66
CA PRO A 58 4.31 2.63 22.08
C PRO A 58 3.80 3.78 21.22
N PHE A 59 4.72 4.60 20.70
CA PHE A 59 4.45 5.62 19.70
C PHE A 59 5.69 5.85 18.83
N TYR A 60 5.50 6.53 17.71
CA TYR A 60 6.58 7.04 16.87
C TYR A 60 6.12 8.32 16.17
N THR A 61 7.07 9.11 15.67
CA THR A 61 6.79 10.35 14.95
C THR A 61 7.27 10.23 13.51
N PHE A 62 6.43 10.65 12.57
CA PHE A 62 6.79 10.74 11.15
C PHE A 62 6.25 12.06 10.59
N ASN A 63 7.09 12.84 9.92
CA ASN A 63 6.77 14.19 9.42
C ASN A 63 6.06 15.08 10.46
N GLY A 64 6.56 15.09 11.70
CA GLY A 64 6.00 15.89 12.80
C GLY A 64 4.68 15.37 13.39
N ARG A 65 4.05 14.35 12.78
CA ARG A 65 2.83 13.71 13.32
C ARG A 65 3.19 12.52 14.20
N ARG A 66 2.60 12.48 15.40
CA ARG A 66 2.74 11.36 16.35
C ARG A 66 1.68 10.29 16.06
N TYR A 67 2.11 9.03 15.98
CA TYR A 67 1.26 7.86 15.85
C TYR A 67 1.40 6.98 17.09
N VAL A 68 0.27 6.60 17.69
CA VAL A 68 0.21 5.78 18.90
C VAL A 68 -0.21 4.38 18.51
N ARG A 69 0.57 3.37 18.93
CA ARG A 69 0.27 1.97 18.65
C ARG A 69 -0.83 1.48 19.60
N LEU A 70 -1.86 0.87 19.03
CA LEU A 70 -2.90 0.16 19.76
C LEU A 70 -2.30 -1.01 20.54
N ALA A 71 -2.95 -1.40 21.64
CA ALA A 71 -2.52 -2.54 22.44
C ALA A 71 -2.83 -3.88 21.75
N THR A 72 -3.92 -3.93 20.98
CA THR A 72 -4.41 -5.12 20.29
C THR A 72 -5.16 -4.72 19.02
N ALA A 73 -5.31 -5.68 18.09
CA ALA A 73 -6.21 -5.55 16.94
C ALA A 73 -7.67 -5.93 17.28
N ARG A 74 -7.93 -6.48 18.48
CA ARG A 74 -9.28 -6.89 18.91
C ARG A 74 -10.27 -5.73 18.82
N GLY A 75 -11.38 -5.94 18.12
CA GLY A 75 -12.44 -4.95 17.98
C GLY A 75 -12.10 -3.76 17.06
N TYR A 76 -10.92 -3.77 16.43
CA TYR A 76 -10.55 -2.72 15.49
C TYR A 76 -11.47 -2.77 14.27
N VAL A 77 -12.13 -1.65 13.97
CA VAL A 77 -12.91 -1.45 12.74
C VAL A 77 -12.71 -0.01 12.29
N GLU A 78 -12.19 0.18 11.08
CA GLU A 78 -12.03 1.50 10.49
C GLU A 78 -12.32 1.44 8.99
N GLN A 79 -12.89 2.51 8.44
CA GLN A 79 -13.05 2.68 7.00
C GLN A 79 -12.10 3.76 6.50
N GLY A 80 -11.56 3.57 5.31
CA GLY A 80 -10.66 4.54 4.69
C GLY A 80 -10.17 4.08 3.33
N LEU A 81 -9.14 4.74 2.82
CA LEU A 81 -8.61 4.45 1.49
C LEU A 81 -7.50 3.40 1.57
N ALA A 82 -7.65 2.27 0.88
CA ALA A 82 -6.54 1.36 0.67
C ALA A 82 -5.68 1.81 -0.51
N SER A 83 -4.39 1.50 -0.45
CA SER A 83 -3.53 1.46 -1.63
C SER A 83 -2.63 0.23 -1.59
N TRP A 84 -1.59 0.17 -2.42
CA TRP A 84 -0.62 -0.93 -2.43
C TRP A 84 0.77 -0.45 -2.80
N TYR A 85 1.80 -1.18 -2.36
CA TYR A 85 3.20 -0.85 -2.62
C TYR A 85 3.86 -1.90 -3.52
N GLY A 86 4.58 -1.41 -4.53
CA GLY A 86 5.03 -2.21 -5.67
C GLY A 86 6.45 -2.77 -5.55
N GLU A 87 6.94 -3.24 -6.70
CA GLU A 87 8.21 -3.94 -6.88
C GLU A 87 9.46 -3.30 -6.23
N PRO A 88 9.65 -1.97 -6.21
CA PRO A 88 10.85 -1.37 -5.64
C PRO A 88 11.09 -1.66 -4.15
N PHE A 89 10.06 -2.12 -3.44
CA PHE A 89 10.16 -2.47 -2.03
C PHE A 89 10.54 -3.94 -1.81
N HIS A 90 10.39 -4.81 -2.82
CA HIS A 90 10.56 -6.25 -2.64
C HIS A 90 11.95 -6.58 -2.10
N GLY A 91 12.01 -7.45 -1.08
CA GLY A 91 13.24 -7.83 -0.38
C GLY A 91 13.76 -6.80 0.64
N ARG A 92 13.20 -5.58 0.70
CA ARG A 92 13.56 -4.60 1.75
C ARG A 92 12.92 -4.99 3.08
N LEU A 93 13.58 -4.65 4.18
CA LEU A 93 13.04 -4.91 5.50
C LEU A 93 11.81 -4.03 5.78
N THR A 94 10.75 -4.67 6.24
CA THR A 94 9.58 -4.02 6.83
C THR A 94 9.89 -3.57 8.25
N SER A 95 8.99 -2.80 8.86
CA SER A 95 9.09 -2.37 10.25
C SER A 95 9.08 -3.51 11.26
N SER A 96 8.51 -4.68 10.91
CA SER A 96 8.61 -5.90 11.72
C SER A 96 9.99 -6.58 11.67
N GLY A 97 10.86 -6.17 10.74
CA GLY A 97 12.18 -6.75 10.50
C GLY A 97 12.18 -7.87 9.46
N GLU A 98 11.03 -8.25 8.91
CA GLU A 98 10.90 -9.25 7.84
C GLU A 98 11.12 -8.61 6.46
N PRO A 99 11.77 -9.29 5.50
CA PRO A 99 11.81 -8.84 4.10
C PRO A 99 10.39 -8.76 3.51
N TYR A 100 10.08 -7.69 2.78
CA TYR A 100 8.82 -7.56 2.08
C TYR A 100 8.76 -8.53 0.89
N ASP A 101 7.78 -9.43 0.94
CA ASP A 101 7.37 -10.26 -0.18
C ASP A 101 6.12 -9.67 -0.86
N ARG A 102 6.25 -9.30 -2.14
CA ARG A 102 5.13 -8.78 -2.94
C ARG A 102 4.03 -9.81 -3.18
N TYR A 103 4.37 -11.10 -3.10
CA TYR A 103 3.44 -12.22 -3.24
C TYR A 103 2.89 -12.70 -1.89
N GLY A 104 3.43 -12.19 -0.78
CA GLY A 104 2.88 -12.45 0.55
C GLY A 104 1.55 -11.73 0.76
N MET A 105 0.64 -12.31 1.55
CA MET A 105 -0.61 -11.67 1.95
C MET A 105 -0.39 -10.74 3.14
N THR A 106 0.30 -9.63 2.91
CA THR A 106 0.73 -8.68 3.93
C THR A 106 0.24 -7.25 3.69
N ALA A 107 0.35 -6.41 4.72
CA ALA A 107 -0.02 -5.00 4.65
C ALA A 107 0.77 -4.12 5.64
N ALA A 108 0.78 -2.81 5.38
CA ALA A 108 1.28 -1.78 6.27
C ALA A 108 0.12 -1.04 6.96
N HIS A 109 0.24 -0.84 8.28
CA HIS A 109 -0.71 -0.06 9.06
C HIS A 109 -0.01 0.79 10.13
N ARG A 110 -0.56 1.97 10.42
CA ARG A 110 0.09 2.98 11.28
C ARG A 110 0.08 2.59 12.74
N THR A 111 -1.04 2.08 13.22
CA THR A 111 -1.31 1.97 14.66
C THR A 111 -1.56 0.54 15.13
N LEU A 112 -1.76 -0.41 14.22
CA LEU A 112 -2.01 -1.80 14.61
C LEU A 112 -0.71 -2.44 15.13
N PRO A 113 -0.75 -3.29 16.16
CA PRO A 113 0.45 -4.01 16.60
C PRO A 113 0.99 -4.91 15.46
N LEU A 114 2.31 -5.11 15.44
CA LEU A 114 2.96 -6.00 14.47
C LEU A 114 3.39 -7.32 15.16
N PRO A 115 3.10 -8.49 14.58
CA PRO A 115 2.09 -8.67 13.56
C PRO A 115 0.68 -8.51 14.13
N SER A 116 -0.27 -8.22 13.24
CA SER A 116 -1.69 -8.42 13.48
C SER A 116 -2.36 -8.94 12.21
N TYR A 117 -3.56 -9.47 12.33
CA TYR A 117 -4.33 -9.95 11.18
C TYR A 117 -5.55 -9.06 10.99
N VAL A 118 -5.84 -8.72 9.74
CA VAL A 118 -7.01 -7.92 9.40
C VAL A 118 -7.73 -8.50 8.20
N ARG A 119 -9.07 -8.42 8.23
CA ARG A 119 -9.89 -8.56 7.04
C ARG A 119 -10.02 -7.20 6.38
N VAL A 120 -9.71 -7.13 5.10
CA VAL A 120 -9.88 -5.92 4.28
C VAL A 120 -10.99 -6.21 3.29
N THR A 121 -12.06 -5.42 3.34
CA THR A 121 -13.20 -5.53 2.42
C THR A 121 -13.24 -4.29 1.54
N ASN A 122 -13.19 -4.48 0.22
CA ASN A 122 -13.39 -3.42 -0.75
C ASN A 122 -14.88 -3.09 -0.84
N LEU A 123 -15.23 -1.86 -0.52
CA LEU A 123 -16.62 -1.40 -0.43
C LEU A 123 -17.25 -1.18 -1.79
N ASP A 124 -16.45 -1.04 -2.85
CA ASP A 124 -16.94 -0.76 -4.20
C ASP A 124 -17.27 -2.05 -4.98
N ASN A 125 -16.66 -3.19 -4.63
CA ASN A 125 -16.88 -4.48 -5.32
C ASN A 125 -17.20 -5.68 -4.40
N GLY A 126 -17.21 -5.51 -3.08
CA GLY A 126 -17.52 -6.56 -2.10
C GLY A 126 -16.45 -7.65 -1.93
N ARG A 127 -15.34 -7.57 -2.66
CA ARG A 127 -14.21 -8.51 -2.51
C ARG A 127 -13.55 -8.30 -1.16
N ARG A 128 -13.01 -9.37 -0.59
CA ARG A 128 -12.35 -9.35 0.71
C ARG A 128 -11.11 -10.22 0.70
N VAL A 129 -10.13 -9.82 1.50
CA VAL A 129 -8.89 -10.58 1.74
C VAL A 129 -8.55 -10.53 3.23
N ILE A 130 -7.86 -11.56 3.72
CA ILE A 130 -7.18 -11.53 5.02
C ILE A 130 -5.69 -11.33 4.78
N VAL A 131 -5.12 -10.34 5.48
CA VAL A 131 -3.69 -10.00 5.41
C VAL A 131 -3.08 -9.94 6.80
N ARG A 132 -1.78 -10.23 6.86
CA ARG A 132 -0.94 -10.01 8.05
C ARG A 132 -0.30 -8.63 7.96
N VAL A 133 -0.60 -7.77 8.92
CA VAL A 133 0.04 -6.46 9.05
C VAL A 133 1.43 -6.66 9.61
N ASN A 134 2.47 -6.39 8.81
CA ASN A 134 3.88 -6.56 9.21
C ASN A 134 4.73 -5.30 9.00
N ASP A 135 4.12 -4.19 8.59
CA ASP A 135 4.82 -2.94 8.33
C ASP A 135 4.08 -1.69 8.86
N ARG A 136 4.79 -0.57 8.93
CA ARG A 136 4.28 0.76 9.31
C ARG A 136 4.02 1.62 8.09
N GLY A 137 3.11 2.58 8.26
CA GLY A 137 2.55 3.38 7.16
C GLY A 137 1.09 3.00 6.94
N PRO A 138 0.42 3.49 5.88
CA PRO A 138 0.89 4.50 4.94
C PRO A 138 1.16 5.86 5.59
N PHE A 139 2.14 6.60 5.07
CA PHE A 139 2.42 7.98 5.50
C PHE A 139 1.94 9.04 4.51
N ILE A 140 1.24 8.59 3.47
CA ILE A 140 0.48 9.48 2.60
C ILE A 140 -0.86 9.76 3.29
N GLU A 141 -1.26 11.02 3.28
CA GLU A 141 -2.53 11.47 3.85
C GLU A 141 -3.71 10.70 3.26
N ASP A 142 -4.77 10.52 4.07
CA ASP A 142 -6.03 9.83 3.76
C ASP A 142 -5.99 8.33 3.46
N ARG A 143 -4.80 7.71 3.37
CA ARG A 143 -4.69 6.25 3.21
C ARG A 143 -4.82 5.54 4.56
N LEU A 144 -5.62 4.50 4.67
CA LEU A 144 -5.75 3.72 5.90
C LEU A 144 -4.72 2.58 5.95
N ILE A 145 -4.55 1.89 4.83
CA ILE A 145 -3.78 0.65 4.74
C ILE A 145 -3.12 0.53 3.36
N ASP A 146 -1.88 0.06 3.33
CA ASP A 146 -1.17 -0.25 2.10
C ASP A 146 -0.96 -1.77 1.99
N LEU A 147 -1.47 -2.38 0.93
CA LEU A 147 -1.46 -3.82 0.71
C LEU A 147 -0.24 -4.26 -0.10
N SER A 148 0.13 -5.53 0.03
CA SER A 148 1.03 -6.17 -0.92
C SER A 148 0.42 -6.27 -2.32
N TYR A 149 1.26 -6.53 -3.32
CA TYR A 149 0.80 -6.72 -4.70
C TYR A 149 -0.22 -7.85 -4.83
N ALA A 150 0.04 -9.03 -4.24
CA ALA A 150 -0.91 -10.14 -4.27
C ALA A 150 -2.24 -9.81 -3.60
N ALA A 151 -2.21 -9.16 -2.43
CA ALA A 151 -3.43 -8.74 -1.74
C ALA A 151 -4.22 -7.70 -2.56
N ALA A 152 -3.53 -6.75 -3.21
CA ALA A 152 -4.16 -5.75 -4.07
C ALA A 152 -4.84 -6.35 -5.31
N VAL A 153 -4.20 -7.34 -5.95
CA VAL A 153 -4.78 -8.12 -7.04
C VAL A 153 -6.04 -8.85 -6.58
N LYS A 154 -5.97 -9.57 -5.46
CA LYS A 154 -7.10 -10.33 -4.92
C LYS A 154 -8.26 -9.45 -4.43
N LEU A 155 -7.96 -8.23 -3.98
CA LEU A 155 -8.96 -7.24 -3.58
C LEU A 155 -9.54 -6.45 -4.78
N GLY A 156 -8.93 -6.56 -5.96
CA GLY A 156 -9.36 -5.87 -7.17
C GLY A 156 -9.00 -4.38 -7.17
N ILE A 157 -7.84 -4.01 -6.62
CA ILE A 157 -7.38 -2.61 -6.56
C ILE A 157 -6.04 -2.38 -7.27
N LYS A 158 -5.43 -3.43 -7.85
CA LYS A 158 -4.17 -3.33 -8.60
C LYS A 158 -4.25 -2.25 -9.69
N THR A 159 -5.29 -2.29 -10.51
CA THR A 159 -5.42 -1.42 -11.70
C THR A 159 -5.83 -0.01 -11.35
N ASN A 160 -6.79 0.17 -10.44
CA ASN A 160 -7.23 1.50 -9.98
C ASN A 160 -6.26 2.15 -8.97
N GLY A 161 -5.31 1.38 -8.42
CA GLY A 161 -4.31 1.81 -7.46
C GLY A 161 -4.84 1.99 -6.03
N LYS A 162 -6.13 2.31 -5.87
CA LYS A 162 -6.77 2.57 -4.58
C LYS A 162 -8.23 2.11 -4.58
N ALA A 163 -8.80 1.91 -3.39
CA ALA A 163 -10.24 1.72 -3.20
C ALA A 163 -10.68 2.09 -1.79
N ARG A 164 -11.97 2.38 -1.61
CA ARG A 164 -12.54 2.51 -0.26
C ARG A 164 -12.66 1.13 0.36
N VAL A 165 -12.15 0.98 1.57
CA VAL A 165 -12.15 -0.29 2.28
C VAL A 165 -12.67 -0.16 3.70
N LYS A 166 -13.21 -1.27 4.21
CA LYS A 166 -13.38 -1.51 5.64
C LYS A 166 -12.26 -2.45 6.09
N VAL A 167 -11.52 -2.06 7.12
CA VAL A 167 -10.47 -2.86 7.76
C VAL A 167 -10.99 -3.33 9.13
N GLU A 168 -10.97 -4.64 9.35
CA GLU A 168 -11.46 -5.26 10.57
C GLU A 168 -10.35 -6.11 11.20
N GLY A 169 -10.00 -5.86 12.46
CA GLY A 169 -9.04 -6.67 13.19
C GLY A 169 -9.57 -8.08 13.46
N ILE A 170 -8.74 -9.07 13.18
CA ILE A 170 -9.04 -10.48 13.46
C ILE A 170 -8.26 -10.88 14.70
N GLU A 171 -8.98 -11.37 15.70
CA GLU A 171 -8.38 -12.06 16.83
C GLU A 171 -8.19 -13.54 16.49
N PRO A 172 -6.95 -14.04 16.45
CA PRO A 172 -6.70 -15.47 16.27
C PRO A 172 -7.26 -16.24 17.46
N LYS A 173 -7.86 -17.40 17.19
CA LYS A 173 -8.26 -18.31 18.27
C LYS A 173 -7.01 -18.72 19.06
N ARG A 174 -7.01 -18.49 20.37
CA ARG A 174 -6.06 -19.13 21.28
C ARG A 174 -6.55 -20.56 21.49
N CYS A 175 -5.76 -21.52 21.04
CA CYS A 175 -5.96 -22.90 21.47
C CYS A 175 -5.41 -23.02 22.89
N LEU A 176 -6.29 -23.27 23.84
CA LEU A 176 -5.93 -23.45 25.23
C LEU A 176 -5.72 -24.93 25.46
N TRP A 177 -4.48 -25.39 25.40
CA TRP A 177 -4.13 -26.71 25.88
C TRP A 177 -4.32 -26.77 27.41
N PRO A 178 -4.93 -27.82 27.99
CA PRO A 178 -5.30 -29.12 27.40
C PRO A 178 -6.77 -29.24 26.89
N PHE A 179 -7.53 -28.14 26.80
CA PHE A 179 -8.97 -28.21 26.56
C PHE A 179 -9.37 -28.23 25.07
N ASP A 180 -8.47 -27.85 24.16
CA ASP A 180 -8.75 -27.77 22.72
C ASP A 180 -7.97 -28.82 21.91
N TRP A 181 -8.49 -30.06 21.85
CA TRP A 181 -7.90 -31.18 21.09
C TRP A 181 -7.98 -31.03 19.55
N PHE A 182 -8.79 -30.10 19.05
CA PHE A 182 -9.06 -29.90 17.61
C PHE A 182 -8.38 -28.65 17.03
N CYS A 183 -7.30 -28.18 17.65
CA CYS A 183 -6.49 -27.13 17.05
C CYS A 183 -5.67 -27.71 15.87
N PRO A 184 -5.64 -27.05 14.69
CA PRO A 184 -4.85 -27.51 13.54
C PRO A 184 -3.33 -27.42 13.76
#